data_AF-A0A9P3PDY7-F1
#
_entry.id   AF-A0A9P3PDY7-F1
#
_cell.length_a   1.000
_cell.length_b   1.000
_cell.length_c   1.000
_cell.angle_alpha   90.00
_cell.angle_beta   90.00
_cell.angle_gamma   90.00
#
_symmetry.space_group_name_H-M   'P 1'
#
loop_
_entity.id
_entity.type
_entity.pdbx_description
1 polymer ?
#
loop_
_entity_poly.entity_id
_entity_poly.type
_entity_poly.pdbx_seq_one_letter_code
_entity_poly.pdbx_strand_id
1 'polypeptide(L)'
;MSAAIALPKHQLFESPNSRSIEVFDWFITASTNPISNAADCDALQASLGFPLPEMTFGSNVLTLEHRASGWKYTFSTDAALRAVKNGELEEGDGGVKVGYADKWLESRTGPSSTLPMPKTVPTKPYDWTYTSTYPGHENRDVESWSEADPANPSHAIPMAELTRPDPILFYAEIPLFEDELHDNGSSNLLVRIRVMPTCIFILARFTLRVDGVLFRMRDTRLYHSFASQPPLVIRETSGWEAPYDRVKRQLPKRDDLTPLTDPGFIAKALTGLPSEVSQNEGANTRWRGLGSKTEIATLS
;
A
#
# COMPACT_ATOMS: atom_id res chain seq x y z
N MET A 1 30.94 9.14 19.22
CA MET A 1 29.68 9.49 19.92
C MET A 1 28.89 10.39 19.00
N SER A 2 27.76 9.93 18.45
CA SER A 2 26.88 10.80 17.67
C SER A 2 26.36 11.90 18.58
N ALA A 3 26.49 13.17 18.18
CA ALA A 3 25.92 14.27 18.94
C ALA A 3 24.41 14.02 19.15
N ALA A 4 23.92 14.24 20.37
CA ALA A 4 22.50 14.15 20.66
C ALA A 4 21.76 15.21 19.83
N ILE A 5 20.86 14.77 18.94
CA ILE A 5 20.03 15.69 18.16
C ILE A 5 19.11 16.42 19.14
N ALA A 6 19.12 17.76 19.09
CA ALA A 6 18.21 18.56 19.90
C ALA A 6 16.76 18.27 19.48
N LEU A 7 15.91 17.91 20.43
CA LEU A 7 14.50 17.62 20.15
C LEU A 7 13.79 18.93 19.77
N PRO A 8 13.07 18.96 18.63
CA PRO A 8 12.29 20.13 18.26
C PRO A 8 11.12 20.32 19.21
N LYS A 9 10.70 21.57 19.38
CA LYS A 9 9.43 21.88 20.05
C LYS A 9 8.29 21.26 19.24
N HIS A 10 7.46 20.47 19.91
CA HIS A 10 6.29 19.84 19.31
C HIS A 10 5.15 19.80 20.33
N GLN A 11 3.93 19.70 19.84
CA GLN A 11 2.73 19.55 20.66
C GLN A 11 1.96 18.32 20.18
N LEU A 12 1.48 17.52 21.12
CA LEU A 12 0.64 16.36 20.85
C LEU A 12 -0.79 16.67 21.27
N PHE A 13 -1.73 16.27 20.44
CA PHE A 13 -3.16 16.38 20.70
C PHE A 13 -3.77 15.00 20.62
N GLU A 14 -4.52 14.59 21.63
CA GLU A 14 -5.16 13.29 21.66
C GLU A 14 -6.66 13.46 21.90
N SER A 15 -7.43 12.73 21.10
CA SER A 15 -8.87 12.55 21.20
C SER A 15 -9.16 11.06 21.06
N PRO A 16 -10.37 10.58 21.42
CA PRO A 16 -10.65 9.14 21.52
C PRO A 16 -10.24 8.32 20.29
N ASN A 17 -10.44 8.87 19.09
CA ASN A 17 -10.16 8.17 17.82
C ASN A 17 -9.18 8.92 16.92
N SER A 18 -8.55 9.98 17.41
CA SER A 18 -7.62 10.78 16.60
C SER A 18 -6.48 11.33 17.43
N ARG A 19 -5.28 11.20 16.90
CA ARG A 19 -4.03 11.69 17.50
C ARG A 19 -3.35 12.59 16.48
N SER A 20 -2.88 13.75 16.95
CA SER A 20 -2.22 14.73 16.10
C SER A 20 -0.91 15.19 16.72
N ILE A 21 0.03 15.56 15.86
CA ILE A 21 1.28 16.23 16.24
C ILE A 21 1.42 17.53 15.45
N GLU A 22 1.78 18.59 16.16
CA GLU A 22 2.26 19.84 15.60
C GLU A 22 3.76 19.95 15.81
N VAL A 23 4.53 20.09 14.74
CA VAL A 23 5.99 20.21 14.77
C VAL A 23 6.46 21.06 13.59
N PHE A 24 7.26 22.10 13.87
CA PHE A 24 7.59 23.13 12.87
C PHE A 24 6.32 23.67 12.17
N ASP A 25 6.29 23.72 10.84
CA ASP A 25 5.14 24.15 10.04
C ASP A 25 4.16 23.00 9.70
N TRP A 26 4.34 21.83 10.31
CA TRP A 26 3.54 20.63 10.04
C TRP A 26 2.49 20.39 11.10
N PHE A 27 1.26 20.13 10.66
CA PHE A 27 0.18 19.58 11.46
C PHE A 27 -0.25 18.24 10.87
N ILE A 28 -0.05 17.18 11.63
CA ILE A 28 -0.30 15.80 11.18
C ILE A 28 -1.41 15.23 12.05
N THR A 29 -2.42 14.63 11.42
CA THR A 29 -3.56 14.01 12.11
C THR A 29 -3.74 12.59 11.64
N ALA A 30 -3.74 11.65 12.58
CA ALA A 30 -4.04 10.24 12.35
C ALA A 30 -5.35 9.88 13.07
N SER A 31 -6.36 9.51 12.28
CA SER A 31 -7.67 9.07 12.75
C SER A 31 -7.79 7.55 12.60
N THR A 32 -8.02 6.86 13.71
CA THR A 32 -8.17 5.41 13.79
C THR A 32 -9.47 5.09 14.53
N ASN A 33 -10.44 4.59 13.78
CA ASN A 33 -11.79 4.24 14.21
C ASN A 33 -12.01 2.73 14.01
N PRO A 34 -13.05 2.17 14.65
CA PRO A 34 -13.51 0.82 14.37
C PRO A 34 -13.95 0.64 12.91
N ILE A 35 -14.20 -0.63 12.53
CA ILE A 35 -14.83 -0.98 11.25
C ILE A 35 -16.14 -0.19 11.10
N SER A 36 -16.39 0.29 9.89
CA SER A 36 -17.59 1.05 9.56
C SER A 36 -18.87 0.26 9.89
N ASN A 37 -19.89 0.98 10.34
CA ASN A 37 -21.21 0.39 10.56
C ASN A 37 -21.90 0.10 9.21
N ALA A 38 -22.99 -0.67 9.24
CA ALA A 38 -23.73 -1.07 8.05
C ALA A 38 -24.18 0.11 7.18
N ALA A 39 -24.64 1.21 7.78
CA ALA A 39 -25.13 2.37 7.02
C ALA A 39 -24.00 3.08 6.26
N ASP A 40 -22.83 3.24 6.88
CA ASP A 40 -21.65 3.82 6.24
C ASP A 40 -21.11 2.89 5.13
N CYS A 41 -21.11 1.58 5.37
CA CYS A 41 -20.75 0.58 4.37
C CYS A 41 -21.71 0.60 3.17
N ASP A 42 -23.02 0.66 3.39
CA ASP A 42 -24.02 0.71 2.32
C ASP A 42 -23.85 1.98 1.47
N ALA A 43 -23.62 3.13 2.10
CA ALA A 43 -23.38 4.39 1.40
C ALA A 43 -22.10 4.35 0.56
N LEU A 44 -21.01 3.81 1.11
CA LEU A 44 -19.73 3.67 0.41
C LEU A 44 -19.84 2.66 -0.74
N GLN A 45 -20.47 1.51 -0.51
CA GLN A 45 -20.72 0.50 -1.54
C GLN A 45 -21.55 1.06 -2.69
N ALA A 46 -22.59 1.83 -2.39
CA ALA A 46 -23.40 2.49 -3.41
C ALA A 46 -22.60 3.51 -4.24
N SER A 47 -21.64 4.21 -3.61
CA SER A 47 -20.76 5.15 -4.31
C SER A 47 -19.70 4.45 -5.18
N LEU A 48 -19.17 3.32 -4.72
CA LEU A 48 -18.11 2.58 -5.39
C LEU A 48 -18.64 1.64 -6.48
N GLY A 49 -19.83 1.07 -6.31
CA GLY A 49 -20.48 0.18 -7.27
C GLY A 49 -20.00 -1.28 -7.22
N PHE A 50 -19.28 -1.69 -6.18
CA PHE A 50 -18.84 -3.08 -5.95
C PHE A 50 -18.85 -3.42 -4.45
N PRO A 51 -18.94 -4.71 -4.06
CA PRO A 51 -18.93 -5.14 -2.66
C PRO A 51 -17.67 -4.70 -1.91
N LEU A 52 -17.79 -4.25 -0.66
CA LEU A 52 -16.65 -3.78 0.13
C LEU A 52 -15.85 -4.93 0.75
N PRO A 53 -14.56 -4.70 1.09
CA PRO A 53 -13.80 -5.57 1.97
C PRO A 53 -14.52 -5.84 3.30
N GLU A 54 -14.38 -7.06 3.83
CA GLU A 54 -14.99 -7.48 5.10
C GLU A 54 -14.70 -6.52 6.27
N MET A 55 -13.46 -6.03 6.36
CA MET A 55 -13.03 -5.06 7.37
C MET A 55 -12.72 -3.73 6.70
N THR A 56 -13.75 -2.93 6.44
CA THR A 56 -13.61 -1.58 5.87
C THR A 56 -13.59 -0.53 6.97
N PHE A 57 -12.50 0.24 7.06
CA PHE A 57 -12.34 1.30 8.05
C PHE A 57 -12.63 2.67 7.42
N GLY A 58 -13.89 2.95 7.08
CA GLY A 58 -14.28 4.11 6.26
C GLY A 58 -13.91 5.48 6.85
N SER A 59 -13.84 5.60 8.18
CA SER A 59 -13.47 6.85 8.88
C SER A 59 -11.97 6.97 9.19
N ASN A 60 -11.16 6.00 8.78
CA ASN A 60 -9.72 6.04 8.98
C ASN A 60 -9.06 6.96 7.96
N VAL A 61 -8.21 7.84 8.46
CA VAL A 61 -7.55 8.84 7.63
C VAL A 61 -6.23 9.29 8.26
N LEU A 62 -5.19 9.40 7.44
CA LEU A 62 -3.97 10.12 7.77
C LEU A 62 -3.93 11.40 6.95
N THR A 63 -3.80 12.54 7.61
CA THR A 63 -3.70 13.86 6.97
C THR A 63 -2.40 14.54 7.36
N LEU A 64 -1.68 15.05 6.37
CA LEU A 64 -0.52 15.91 6.53
C LEU A 64 -0.88 17.29 6.02
N GLU A 65 -0.60 18.31 6.81
CA GLU A 65 -0.80 19.70 6.44
C GLU A 65 0.49 20.49 6.70
N HIS A 66 1.05 21.09 5.66
CA HIS A 66 2.16 22.03 5.77
C HIS A 66 1.59 23.46 5.76
N ARG A 67 1.41 24.03 6.96
CA ARG A 67 0.68 25.28 7.20
C ARG A 67 1.24 26.47 6.43
N ALA A 68 2.57 26.56 6.27
CA ALA A 68 3.21 27.67 5.57
C ALA A 68 2.80 27.75 4.08
N SER A 69 2.70 26.61 3.40
CA SER A 69 2.31 26.52 1.97
C SER A 69 0.81 26.22 1.75
N GLY A 70 0.10 25.85 2.82
CA GLY A 70 -1.25 25.27 2.75
C GLY A 70 -1.32 23.93 1.99
N TRP A 71 -0.20 23.24 1.79
CA TRP A 71 -0.17 21.93 1.13
C TRP A 71 -0.77 20.87 2.05
N LYS A 72 -1.65 20.04 1.50
CA LYS A 72 -2.38 19.01 2.26
C LYS A 72 -2.39 17.69 1.50
N TYR A 73 -1.96 16.63 2.18
CA TYR A 73 -1.87 15.29 1.63
C TYR A 73 -2.57 14.28 2.52
N THR A 74 -3.36 13.39 1.92
CA THR A 74 -4.28 12.54 2.66
C THR A 74 -4.20 11.09 2.17
N PHE A 75 -4.25 10.16 3.12
CA PHE A 75 -4.55 8.75 2.88
C PHE A 75 -5.90 8.42 3.51
N SER A 76 -6.88 8.02 2.70
CA SER A 76 -8.23 7.67 3.16
C SER A 76 -8.73 6.38 2.53
N THR A 77 -9.58 5.66 3.26
CA THR A 77 -10.17 4.39 2.81
C THR A 77 -11.02 4.55 1.56
N ASP A 78 -11.86 5.59 1.49
CA ASP A 78 -12.68 5.89 0.31
C ASP A 78 -11.83 6.03 -0.96
N ALA A 79 -10.81 6.90 -0.93
CA ALA A 79 -9.95 7.13 -2.09
C ALA A 79 -9.11 5.89 -2.44
N ALA A 80 -8.68 5.12 -1.44
CA ALA A 80 -7.97 3.86 -1.67
C ALA A 80 -8.83 2.81 -2.38
N LEU A 81 -10.11 2.69 -2.01
CA LEU A 81 -11.05 1.77 -2.63
C LEU A 81 -11.52 2.27 -4.00
N ARG A 82 -11.59 3.58 -4.24
CA ARG A 82 -11.83 4.13 -5.59
C ARG A 82 -10.73 3.78 -6.59
N ALA A 83 -9.52 3.50 -6.12
CA ALA A 83 -8.42 3.05 -6.96
C ALA A 83 -8.49 1.55 -7.30
N VAL A 84 -9.41 0.80 -6.71
CA VAL A 84 -9.69 -0.59 -7.10
C VAL A 84 -10.46 -0.60 -8.41
N LYS A 85 -10.08 -1.48 -9.34
CA LYS A 85 -10.78 -1.60 -10.63
C LYS A 85 -12.21 -2.09 -10.40
N ASN A 86 -13.16 -1.21 -10.69
CA ASN A 86 -14.57 -1.55 -10.86
C ASN A 86 -14.85 -1.79 -12.35
N GLY A 87 -15.39 -2.96 -12.69
CA GLY A 87 -15.58 -3.40 -14.06
C GLY A 87 -14.78 -4.66 -14.42
N GLU A 88 -14.91 -5.09 -15.67
CA GLU A 88 -14.14 -6.21 -16.20
C GLU A 88 -12.64 -5.91 -16.13
N LEU A 89 -11.87 -6.88 -15.63
CA LEU A 89 -10.42 -6.77 -15.54
C LEU A 89 -9.83 -6.83 -16.95
N GLU A 90 -9.15 -5.76 -17.34
CA GLU A 90 -8.45 -5.67 -18.61
C GLU A 90 -6.99 -6.12 -18.47
N GLU A 91 -6.33 -6.23 -19.61
CA GLU A 91 -4.89 -6.48 -19.62
C GLU A 91 -4.14 -5.33 -18.93
N GLY A 92 -3.40 -5.66 -17.88
CA GLY A 92 -2.68 -4.68 -17.06
C GLY A 92 -3.27 -4.46 -15.67
N ASP A 93 -4.52 -4.87 -15.43
CA ASP A 93 -5.18 -4.67 -14.13
C ASP A 93 -4.72 -5.69 -13.08
N GLY A 94 -3.88 -6.64 -13.47
CA GLY A 94 -3.36 -7.64 -12.55
C GLY A 94 -4.42 -8.67 -12.14
N GLY A 95 -5.37 -8.98 -13.02
CA GLY A 95 -6.48 -9.86 -12.67
C GLY A 95 -6.02 -11.23 -12.18
N VAL A 96 -6.45 -11.60 -10.96
CA VAL A 96 -6.07 -12.87 -10.34
C VAL A 96 -7.14 -13.92 -10.61
N LYS A 97 -6.71 -15.06 -11.16
CA LYS A 97 -7.54 -16.23 -11.36
C LYS A 97 -7.27 -17.22 -10.23
N VAL A 98 -8.32 -17.60 -9.51
CA VAL A 98 -8.19 -18.67 -8.50
C VAL A 98 -8.06 -19.99 -9.25
N GLY A 99 -6.92 -20.67 -9.11
CA GLY A 99 -6.61 -21.93 -9.81
C GLY A 99 -7.56 -23.09 -9.51
N TYR A 100 -8.52 -22.93 -8.58
CA TYR A 100 -9.63 -23.87 -8.42
C TYR A 100 -10.49 -23.99 -9.67
N ALA A 101 -10.66 -22.91 -10.44
CA ALA A 101 -11.40 -23.00 -11.70
C ALA A 101 -10.72 -23.98 -12.66
N ASP A 102 -9.40 -23.88 -12.81
CA ASP A 102 -8.61 -24.74 -13.70
C ASP A 102 -8.52 -26.18 -13.17
N LYS A 103 -8.27 -26.41 -11.87
CA LYS A 103 -8.23 -27.77 -11.29
C LYS A 103 -9.60 -28.46 -11.26
N TRP A 104 -10.67 -27.71 -11.03
CA TRP A 104 -12.04 -28.22 -11.08
C TRP A 104 -12.45 -28.52 -12.54
N LEU A 105 -12.02 -27.69 -13.50
CA LEU A 105 -12.13 -27.95 -14.93
C LEU A 105 -11.34 -29.20 -15.34
N GLU A 106 -10.07 -29.31 -14.97
CA GLU A 106 -9.19 -30.47 -15.20
C GLU A 106 -9.77 -31.75 -14.61
N SER A 107 -10.39 -31.68 -13.42
CA SER A 107 -11.05 -32.83 -12.78
C SER A 107 -12.30 -33.32 -13.54
N ARG A 108 -12.93 -32.44 -14.34
CA ARG A 108 -14.10 -32.78 -15.18
C ARG A 108 -13.71 -33.04 -16.64
N THR A 109 -12.56 -32.57 -17.10
CA THR A 109 -12.01 -32.81 -18.44
C THR A 109 -10.83 -33.78 -18.38
N GLY A 110 -11.11 -35.03 -17.99
CA GLY A 110 -10.13 -36.11 -18.11
C GLY A 110 -9.76 -36.39 -19.59
N PRO A 111 -8.73 -37.22 -19.86
CA PRO A 111 -8.15 -37.46 -21.20
C PRO A 111 -9.11 -38.02 -22.28
N SER A 112 -10.39 -38.20 -21.97
CA SER A 112 -11.44 -38.66 -22.89
C SER A 112 -12.47 -37.58 -23.27
N SER A 113 -12.37 -36.33 -22.77
CA SER A 113 -13.37 -35.30 -23.08
C SER A 113 -12.96 -34.47 -24.31
N THR A 114 -13.76 -34.55 -25.38
CA THR A 114 -13.64 -33.73 -26.61
C THR A 114 -14.29 -32.34 -26.50
N LEU A 115 -14.57 -31.87 -25.28
CA LEU A 115 -15.22 -30.58 -25.06
C LEU A 115 -14.16 -29.47 -24.93
N PRO A 116 -14.32 -28.32 -25.63
CA PRO A 116 -13.40 -27.20 -25.51
C PRO A 116 -13.40 -26.68 -24.07
N MET A 117 -12.21 -26.45 -23.52
CA MET A 117 -12.05 -25.86 -22.18
C MET A 117 -12.81 -24.53 -22.11
N PRO A 118 -13.77 -24.36 -21.20
CA PRO A 118 -14.33 -23.05 -20.88
C PRO A 118 -13.18 -22.13 -20.47
N LYS A 119 -13.04 -20.99 -21.14
CA LYS A 119 -12.09 -19.96 -20.73
C LYS A 119 -12.43 -19.57 -19.29
N THR A 120 -11.44 -19.59 -18.40
CA THR A 120 -11.56 -19.02 -17.06
C THR A 120 -11.69 -17.50 -17.18
N VAL A 121 -12.92 -17.05 -17.40
CA VAL A 121 -13.30 -15.64 -17.37
C VAL A 121 -13.34 -15.22 -15.89
N PRO A 122 -12.77 -14.07 -15.53
CA PRO A 122 -12.97 -13.48 -14.21
C PRO A 122 -14.48 -13.45 -13.91
N THR A 123 -14.90 -14.18 -12.89
CA THR A 123 -16.33 -14.44 -12.62
C THR A 123 -17.07 -13.24 -12.05
N LYS A 124 -16.36 -12.19 -11.63
CA LYS A 124 -16.93 -10.99 -11.02
C LYS A 124 -16.61 -9.75 -11.87
N PRO A 125 -17.54 -8.80 -12.02
CA PRO A 125 -17.32 -7.55 -12.77
C PRO A 125 -16.53 -6.52 -11.94
N TYR A 126 -15.57 -6.96 -11.11
CA TYR A 126 -14.69 -6.12 -10.31
C TYR A 126 -13.47 -6.93 -9.83
N ASP A 127 -12.43 -6.24 -9.39
CA ASP A 127 -11.29 -6.88 -8.73
C ASP A 127 -11.65 -7.36 -7.31
N TRP A 128 -11.93 -8.65 -7.19
CA TRP A 128 -12.22 -9.29 -5.91
C TRP A 128 -11.03 -9.35 -4.94
N THR A 129 -9.82 -9.04 -5.40
CA THR A 129 -8.62 -8.96 -4.56
C THR A 129 -8.39 -7.57 -3.97
N TYR A 130 -9.23 -6.59 -4.30
CA TYR A 130 -9.12 -5.20 -3.86
C TYR A 130 -7.73 -4.60 -4.11
N THR A 131 -7.10 -4.95 -5.25
CA THR A 131 -5.78 -4.42 -5.60
C THR A 131 -5.89 -2.91 -5.78
N SER A 132 -5.17 -2.17 -4.93
CA SER A 132 -5.12 -0.72 -4.97
C SER A 132 -3.71 -0.24 -5.29
N THR A 133 -3.58 0.59 -6.32
CA THR A 133 -2.34 1.33 -6.63
C THR A 133 -2.31 2.72 -6.01
N TYR A 134 -3.23 3.00 -5.08
CA TYR A 134 -3.43 4.30 -4.45
C TYR A 134 -2.16 4.81 -3.74
N PRO A 135 -1.59 5.95 -4.18
CA PRO A 135 -0.40 6.52 -3.55
C PRO A 135 -0.71 7.49 -2.40
N GLY A 136 -1.98 7.77 -2.12
CA GLY A 136 -2.41 8.97 -1.40
C GLY A 136 -2.81 10.08 -2.37
N HIS A 137 -3.45 11.14 -1.88
CA HIS A 137 -3.97 12.22 -2.73
C HIS A 137 -3.79 13.60 -2.10
N GLU A 138 -3.76 14.61 -2.96
CA GLU A 138 -3.85 16.03 -2.59
C GLU A 138 -5.31 16.49 -2.71
N ASN A 139 -5.72 17.42 -1.85
CA ASN A 139 -7.04 18.05 -1.96
C ASN A 139 -7.00 19.29 -2.88
N ARG A 140 -6.16 19.28 -3.91
CA ARG A 140 -5.98 20.36 -4.88
C ARG A 140 -6.28 19.85 -6.28
N ASP A 141 -6.83 20.73 -7.14
CA ASP A 141 -7.14 20.40 -8.54
C ASP A 141 -5.88 20.25 -9.43
N VAL A 142 -4.72 20.72 -8.95
CA VAL A 142 -3.44 20.66 -9.67
C VAL A 142 -2.46 19.83 -8.85
N GLU A 143 -1.92 18.76 -9.46
CA GLU A 143 -0.90 17.92 -8.84
C GLU A 143 0.40 18.71 -8.65
N SER A 144 0.91 18.72 -7.41
CA SER A 144 2.17 19.38 -7.07
C SER A 144 3.41 18.52 -7.37
N TRP A 145 3.24 17.38 -8.04
CA TRP A 145 4.28 16.36 -8.21
C TRP A 145 5.02 16.48 -9.54
N SER A 146 6.33 16.27 -9.48
CA SER A 146 7.21 16.18 -10.65
C SER A 146 8.11 14.95 -10.54
N GLU A 147 8.60 14.44 -11.66
CA GLU A 147 9.51 13.29 -11.67
C GLU A 147 10.84 13.64 -10.98
N ALA A 148 11.30 12.76 -10.10
CA ALA A 148 12.58 12.94 -9.42
C ALA A 148 13.74 12.84 -10.40
N ASP A 149 14.60 13.85 -10.44
CA ASP A 149 15.90 13.75 -11.12
C ASP A 149 16.80 12.68 -10.44
N PRO A 150 17.14 11.57 -11.11
CA PRO A 150 17.98 10.51 -10.54
C PRO A 150 19.41 10.97 -10.24
N ALA A 151 19.88 12.05 -10.87
CA ALA A 151 21.21 12.61 -10.63
C ALA A 151 21.26 13.49 -9.36
N ASN A 152 20.11 13.88 -8.80
CA ASN A 152 20.02 14.71 -7.61
C ASN A 152 19.81 13.86 -6.34
N PRO A 153 20.81 13.75 -5.44
CA PRO A 153 20.68 12.96 -4.22
C PRO A 153 19.56 13.41 -3.29
N SER A 154 19.16 14.70 -3.35
CA SER A 154 18.08 15.25 -2.54
C SER A 154 16.70 14.76 -2.97
N HIS A 155 16.58 14.11 -4.13
CA HIS A 155 15.32 13.52 -4.62
C HIS A 155 15.17 12.04 -4.26
N ALA A 156 16.11 11.47 -3.51
CA ALA A 156 16.05 10.10 -3.01
C ALA A 156 15.80 10.06 -1.50
N ILE A 157 15.06 9.06 -1.02
CA ILE A 157 14.83 8.89 0.41
C ILE A 157 16.11 8.34 1.07
N PRO A 158 16.70 9.04 2.06
CA PRO A 158 17.93 8.60 2.70
C PRO A 158 17.67 7.45 3.68
N MET A 159 17.65 6.21 3.18
CA MET A 159 17.42 5.01 4.00
C MET A 159 18.35 4.91 5.23
N ALA A 160 19.59 5.40 5.09
CA ALA A 160 20.54 5.43 6.19
C ALA A 160 20.08 6.32 7.36
N GLU A 161 19.35 7.40 7.10
CA GLU A 161 18.78 8.25 8.15
C GLU A 161 17.65 7.52 8.89
N LEU A 162 16.79 6.80 8.16
CA LEU A 162 15.65 6.08 8.73
C LEU A 162 16.02 4.86 9.58
N THR A 163 17.24 4.35 9.45
CA THR A 163 17.77 3.24 10.26
C THR A 163 18.46 3.70 11.54
N ARG A 164 18.66 5.03 11.71
CA ARG A 164 19.23 5.57 12.93
C ARG A 164 18.27 5.37 14.10
N PRO A 165 18.77 5.09 15.31
CA PRO A 165 17.95 4.93 16.51
C PRO A 165 17.53 6.29 17.07
N ASP A 166 16.99 7.18 16.23
CA ASP A 166 16.49 8.48 16.65
C ASP A 166 15.12 8.31 17.36
N PRO A 167 14.81 9.13 18.38
CA PRO A 167 13.56 8.98 19.13
C PRO A 167 12.36 9.26 18.23
N ILE A 168 11.30 8.47 18.38
CA ILE A 168 10.05 8.67 17.64
C ILE A 168 9.17 9.63 18.43
N LEU A 169 8.93 10.83 17.87
CA LEU A 169 8.08 11.86 18.47
C LEU A 169 6.59 11.53 18.30
N PHE A 170 6.25 10.92 17.17
CA PHE A 170 4.89 10.49 16.86
C PHE A 170 4.88 9.22 16.02
N TYR A 171 3.98 8.31 16.37
CA TYR A 171 3.74 7.05 15.67
C TYR A 171 2.24 6.78 15.59
N ALA A 172 1.78 6.36 14.42
CA ALA A 172 0.44 5.82 14.24
C ALA A 172 0.42 4.75 13.15
N GLU A 173 -0.48 3.79 13.32
CA GLU A 173 -0.86 2.79 12.32
C GLU A 173 -2.33 3.01 11.98
N ILE A 174 -2.63 3.16 10.70
CA ILE A 174 -3.94 3.52 10.19
C ILE A 174 -4.35 2.46 9.16
N PRO A 175 -5.05 1.38 9.56
CA PRO A 175 -5.58 0.40 8.63
C PRO A 175 -6.69 1.06 7.80
N LEU A 176 -6.68 0.89 6.49
CA LEU A 176 -7.71 1.44 5.60
C LEU A 176 -8.77 0.37 5.27
N PHE A 177 -8.32 -0.81 4.84
CA PHE A 177 -9.19 -1.96 4.66
C PHE A 177 -8.42 -3.27 4.81
N GLU A 178 -9.16 -4.35 5.09
CA GLU A 178 -8.68 -5.72 5.12
C GLU A 178 -9.79 -6.70 4.69
N ASP A 179 -9.41 -7.79 4.03
CA ASP A 179 -10.28 -8.85 3.54
C ASP A 179 -9.54 -10.20 3.57
N GLU A 180 -10.20 -11.27 4.02
CA GLU A 180 -9.64 -12.63 4.05
C GLU A 180 -9.91 -13.43 2.77
N LEU A 181 -10.45 -12.79 1.73
CA LEU A 181 -10.66 -13.37 0.41
C LEU A 181 -11.49 -14.66 0.45
N HIS A 182 -12.45 -14.73 1.39
CA HIS A 182 -13.23 -15.94 1.69
C HIS A 182 -12.33 -17.15 1.98
N ASP A 183 -11.36 -16.98 2.87
CA ASP A 183 -10.34 -17.97 3.25
C ASP A 183 -9.36 -18.40 2.13
N ASN A 184 -9.31 -17.67 1.01
CA ASN A 184 -8.37 -17.95 -0.09
C ASN A 184 -7.11 -17.09 -0.06
N GLY A 185 -6.89 -16.32 1.01
CA GLY A 185 -5.73 -15.47 1.14
C GLY A 185 -5.96 -14.30 2.09
N SER A 186 -5.38 -13.16 1.75
CA SER A 186 -5.57 -11.91 2.49
C SER A 186 -5.25 -10.72 1.60
N SER A 187 -6.05 -9.67 1.69
CA SER A 187 -5.81 -8.37 1.06
C SER A 187 -5.92 -7.28 2.11
N ASN A 188 -4.90 -6.45 2.29
CA ASN A 188 -4.95 -5.34 3.24
C ASN A 188 -4.16 -4.12 2.76
N LEU A 189 -4.59 -2.95 3.22
CA LEU A 189 -3.86 -1.68 3.04
C LEU A 189 -3.68 -1.00 4.40
N LEU A 190 -2.43 -0.90 4.83
CA LEU A 190 -2.04 -0.30 6.11
C LEU A 190 -1.11 0.90 5.89
N VAL A 191 -1.43 2.02 6.52
CA VAL A 191 -0.58 3.22 6.51
C VAL A 191 0.11 3.36 7.86
N ARG A 192 1.44 3.44 7.86
CA ARG A 192 2.25 3.71 9.05
C ARG A 192 2.95 5.04 8.91
N ILE A 193 2.94 5.85 9.97
CA ILE A 193 3.68 7.10 10.03
C ILE A 193 4.62 7.10 11.23
N ARG A 194 5.83 7.62 11.00
CA ARG A 194 6.79 7.99 12.02
C ARG A 194 7.13 9.47 11.83
N VAL A 195 7.17 10.21 12.93
CA VAL A 195 7.77 11.55 12.98
C VAL A 195 8.95 11.51 13.93
N MET A 196 10.11 11.90 13.42
CA MET A 196 11.40 11.92 14.10
C MET A 196 11.85 13.39 14.22
N PRO A 197 12.86 13.71 15.05
CA PRO A 197 13.36 15.07 15.19
C PRO A 197 13.79 15.74 13.88
N THR A 198 14.24 14.96 12.89
CA THR A 198 14.80 15.47 11.63
C THR A 198 13.89 15.28 10.43
N CYS A 199 12.92 14.37 10.48
CA CYS A 199 12.12 14.01 9.32
C CYS A 199 10.73 13.45 9.66
N ILE A 200 9.90 13.38 8.63
CA ILE A 200 8.64 12.63 8.59
C ILE A 200 8.83 11.48 7.61
N PHE A 201 8.39 10.28 8.00
CA PHE A 201 8.38 9.11 7.12
C PHE A 201 7.06 8.36 7.21
N ILE A 202 6.48 8.06 6.05
CA ILE A 202 5.24 7.30 5.91
C ILE A 202 5.51 6.09 5.03
N LEU A 203 4.92 4.96 5.40
CA LEU A 203 4.82 3.76 4.58
C LEU A 203 3.34 3.36 4.48
N ALA A 204 2.73 3.60 3.33
CA ALA A 204 1.47 2.98 2.96
C ALA A 204 1.78 1.67 2.21
N ARG A 205 1.36 0.54 2.75
CA ARG A 205 1.61 -0.78 2.16
C ARG A 205 0.31 -1.51 1.90
N PHE A 206 0.07 -1.80 0.62
CA PHE A 206 -0.88 -2.82 0.20
C PHE A 206 -0.16 -4.17 0.18
N THR A 207 -0.74 -5.18 0.82
CA THR A 207 -0.27 -6.56 0.78
C THR A 207 -1.40 -7.48 0.33
N LEU A 208 -1.16 -8.25 -0.72
CA LEU A 208 -2.05 -9.26 -1.24
C LEU A 208 -1.34 -10.61 -1.21
N ARG A 209 -2.00 -11.59 -0.61
CA ARG A 209 -1.68 -13.01 -0.70
C ARG A 209 -2.91 -13.70 -1.27
N VAL A 210 -2.72 -14.49 -2.32
CA VAL A 210 -3.72 -15.45 -2.79
C VAL A 210 -3.10 -16.83 -2.70
N ASP A 211 -3.67 -17.67 -1.83
CA ASP A 211 -3.05 -18.92 -1.43
C ASP A 211 -2.88 -19.88 -2.60
N GLY A 212 -1.64 -20.36 -2.79
CA GLY A 212 -1.25 -21.20 -3.92
C GLY A 212 -1.19 -20.48 -5.28
N VAL A 213 -1.44 -19.17 -5.35
CA VAL A 213 -1.44 -18.39 -6.60
C VAL A 213 -0.28 -17.40 -6.62
N LEU A 214 -0.34 -16.32 -5.83
CA LEU A 214 0.67 -15.26 -5.86
C LEU A 214 0.75 -14.46 -4.55
N PHE A 215 1.83 -13.70 -4.44
CA PHE A 215 1.96 -12.56 -3.54
C PHE A 215 2.12 -11.29 -4.38
N ARG A 216 1.48 -10.21 -3.94
CA ARG A 216 1.59 -8.88 -4.53
C ARG A 216 1.72 -7.85 -3.42
N MET A 217 2.55 -6.85 -3.63
CA MET A 217 2.77 -5.77 -2.68
C MET A 217 2.90 -4.44 -3.40
N ARG A 218 2.30 -3.38 -2.86
CA ARG A 218 2.52 -1.99 -3.28
C ARG A 218 2.95 -1.17 -2.06
N ASP A 219 4.15 -0.62 -2.11
CA ASP A 219 4.60 0.37 -1.14
C ASP A 219 4.47 1.77 -1.74
N THR A 220 3.93 2.70 -0.96
CA THR A 220 4.13 4.13 -1.16
C THR A 220 4.83 4.69 0.05
N ARG A 221 6.04 5.19 -0.16
CA ARG A 221 6.88 5.83 0.85
C ARG A 221 6.83 7.32 0.65
N LEU A 222 6.50 8.06 1.70
CA LEU A 222 6.54 9.52 1.68
C LEU A 222 7.55 10.00 2.72
N TYR A 223 8.46 10.86 2.31
CA TYR A 223 9.53 11.37 3.16
C TYR A 223 9.64 12.88 3.04
N HIS A 224 9.89 13.53 4.18
CA HIS A 224 10.23 14.95 4.23
C HIS A 224 11.30 15.18 5.30
N SER A 225 12.37 15.88 4.94
CA SER A 225 13.38 16.35 5.89
C SER A 225 13.06 17.77 6.35
N PHE A 226 13.05 18.01 7.67
CA PHE A 226 12.87 19.35 8.22
C PHE A 226 14.07 20.29 7.94
N ALA A 227 15.20 19.72 7.49
CA ALA A 227 16.35 20.50 7.06
C ALA A 227 16.27 20.96 5.58
N SER A 228 15.29 20.46 4.82
CA SER A 228 15.15 20.78 3.39
C SER A 228 14.73 22.23 3.19
N GLN A 229 15.52 22.99 2.43
CA GLN A 229 15.19 24.35 1.99
C GLN A 229 15.46 24.50 0.48
N PRO A 230 14.42 24.75 -0.34
CA PRO A 230 13.00 24.83 0.01
C PRO A 230 12.44 23.50 0.56
N PRO A 231 11.28 23.50 1.26
CA PRO A 231 10.68 22.27 1.76
C PRO A 231 10.35 21.33 0.59
N LEU A 232 10.93 20.14 0.62
CA LEU A 232 10.78 19.12 -0.42
C LEU A 232 10.13 17.87 0.18
N VAL A 233 9.11 17.34 -0.50
CA VAL A 233 8.49 16.06 -0.18
C VAL A 233 8.84 15.07 -1.27
N ILE A 234 9.32 13.89 -0.88
CA ILE A 234 9.66 12.79 -1.78
C ILE A 234 8.60 11.71 -1.63
N ARG A 235 8.07 11.23 -2.75
CA ARG A 235 7.16 10.08 -2.83
C ARG A 235 7.78 9.01 -3.72
N GLU A 236 8.09 7.87 -3.12
CA GLU A 236 8.54 6.69 -3.83
C GLU A 236 7.42 5.64 -3.82
N THR A 237 6.97 5.24 -5.00
CA THR A 237 5.97 4.19 -5.14
C THR A 237 6.60 2.98 -5.80
N SER A 238 6.50 1.82 -5.18
CA SER A 238 7.11 0.59 -5.69
C SER A 238 6.14 -0.59 -5.58
N GLY A 239 6.04 -1.39 -6.63
CA GLY A 239 5.23 -2.60 -6.65
C GLY A 239 6.04 -3.84 -6.97
N TRP A 240 5.69 -4.94 -6.30
CA TRP A 240 6.28 -6.24 -6.50
C TRP A 240 5.20 -7.31 -6.59
N GLU A 241 5.46 -8.32 -7.39
CA GLU A 241 4.62 -9.51 -7.48
C GLU A 241 5.49 -10.74 -7.69
N ALA A 242 5.10 -11.88 -7.15
CA ALA A 242 5.73 -13.15 -7.48
C ALA A 242 4.73 -14.31 -7.31
N PRO A 243 4.89 -15.42 -8.07
CA PRO A 243 4.13 -16.64 -7.83
C PRO A 243 4.32 -17.15 -6.40
N TYR A 244 3.26 -17.73 -5.83
CA TYR A 244 3.25 -18.18 -4.44
C TYR A 244 4.45 -19.09 -4.09
N ASP A 245 4.75 -20.03 -4.98
CA ASP A 245 5.86 -20.97 -4.82
C ASP A 245 7.24 -20.31 -4.78
N ARG A 246 7.42 -19.13 -5.42
CA ARG A 246 8.70 -18.40 -5.38
C ARG A 246 8.95 -17.83 -4.00
N VAL A 247 7.94 -17.20 -3.41
CA VAL A 247 8.03 -16.64 -2.05
C VAL A 247 8.15 -17.77 -1.02
N LYS A 248 7.37 -18.84 -1.17
CA LYS A 248 7.44 -20.04 -0.31
C LYS A 248 8.84 -20.66 -0.26
N ARG A 249 9.60 -20.64 -1.36
CA ARG A 249 10.98 -21.16 -1.39
C ARG A 249 11.97 -20.35 -0.55
N GLN A 250 11.62 -19.13 -0.15
CA GLN A 250 12.45 -18.29 0.71
C GLN A 250 12.19 -18.52 2.21
N LEU A 251 11.27 -19.42 2.55
CA LEU A 251 10.99 -19.77 3.93
C LEU A 251 12.24 -20.32 4.63
N PRO A 252 12.54 -19.87 5.87
CA PRO A 252 13.64 -20.45 6.65
C PRO A 252 13.47 -21.95 6.91
N LYS A 253 12.22 -22.39 7.08
CA LYS A 253 11.83 -23.80 7.26
C LYS A 253 10.69 -24.11 6.31
N ARG A 254 10.81 -25.18 5.51
CA ARG A 254 9.84 -25.49 4.45
C ARG A 254 8.46 -25.90 4.95
N ASP A 255 8.39 -26.46 6.15
CA ASP A 255 7.14 -26.97 6.74
C ASP A 255 6.39 -25.90 7.55
N ASP A 256 7.04 -24.77 7.85
CA ASP A 256 6.47 -23.67 8.60
C ASP A 256 5.99 -22.57 7.64
N LEU A 257 4.69 -22.50 7.41
CA LEU A 257 4.06 -21.53 6.52
C LEU A 257 3.70 -20.22 7.23
N THR A 258 3.87 -20.11 8.54
CA THR A 258 3.51 -18.90 9.31
C THR A 258 4.18 -17.62 8.78
N PRO A 259 5.44 -17.62 8.30
CA PRO A 259 6.01 -16.39 7.73
C PRO A 259 5.28 -15.89 6.47
N LEU A 260 4.52 -16.72 5.76
CA LEU A 260 3.73 -16.31 4.60
C LEU A 260 2.51 -15.46 4.96
N THR A 261 2.19 -15.31 6.25
CA THR A 261 1.16 -14.38 6.73
C THR A 261 1.75 -13.08 7.26
N ASP A 262 3.07 -12.98 7.42
CA ASP A 262 3.75 -11.79 7.95
C ASP A 262 4.10 -10.79 6.82
N PRO A 263 3.52 -9.57 6.81
CA PRO A 263 3.85 -8.56 5.81
C PRO A 263 5.32 -8.16 5.79
N GLY A 264 6.03 -8.29 6.93
CA GLY A 264 7.47 -8.04 7.01
C GLY A 264 8.28 -9.04 6.20
N PHE A 265 8.02 -10.33 6.40
CA PHE A 265 8.62 -11.42 5.64
C PHE A 265 8.25 -11.35 4.16
N ILE A 266 6.97 -11.16 3.82
CA ILE A 266 6.51 -11.05 2.42
C ILE A 266 7.27 -9.94 1.71
N ALA A 267 7.38 -8.77 2.34
CA ALA A 267 8.12 -7.65 1.79
C ALA A 267 9.59 -7.99 1.56
N LYS A 268 10.26 -8.54 2.58
CA LYS A 268 11.66 -8.97 2.47
C LYS A 268 11.87 -9.99 1.36
N ALA A 269 10.95 -10.95 1.22
CA ALA A 269 11.04 -11.99 0.22
C ALA A 269 10.85 -11.43 -1.20
N LEU A 270 9.85 -10.57 -1.39
CA LEU A 270 9.59 -9.94 -2.69
C LEU A 270 10.71 -8.98 -3.10
N THR A 271 11.21 -8.13 -2.20
CA THR A 271 12.29 -7.20 -2.52
C THR A 271 13.66 -7.88 -2.65
N GLY A 272 13.82 -9.07 -2.07
CA GLY A 272 15.03 -9.88 -2.23
C GLY A 272 15.11 -10.65 -3.55
N LEU A 273 14.01 -10.74 -4.31
CA LEU A 273 14.03 -11.32 -5.66
C LEU A 273 14.65 -10.34 -6.66
N PRO A 274 15.26 -10.84 -7.76
CA PRO A 274 15.69 -9.97 -8.86
C PRO A 274 14.54 -9.08 -9.35
N SER A 275 14.83 -7.84 -9.70
CA SER A 275 13.83 -6.86 -10.15
C SER A 275 13.17 -7.32 -11.45
N GLU A 276 13.88 -8.04 -12.33
CA GLU A 276 13.29 -8.60 -13.55
C GLU A 276 12.16 -9.58 -13.23
N VAL A 277 12.30 -10.35 -12.14
CA VAL A 277 11.30 -11.33 -11.72
C VAL A 277 10.16 -10.67 -10.97
N SER A 278 10.47 -9.82 -9.99
CA SER A 278 9.46 -9.31 -9.05
C SER A 278 8.80 -8.01 -9.46
N GLN A 279 9.46 -7.20 -10.30
CA GLN A 279 9.02 -5.87 -10.71
C GLN A 279 8.78 -5.73 -12.22
N ASN A 280 9.14 -6.73 -13.05
CA ASN A 280 8.81 -6.72 -14.48
C ASN A 280 7.87 -7.89 -14.82
N GLU A 281 8.31 -9.14 -14.64
CA GLU A 281 7.50 -10.33 -14.96
C GLU A 281 6.34 -10.54 -13.98
N GLY A 282 6.63 -10.37 -12.68
CA GLY A 282 5.69 -10.62 -11.60
C GLY A 282 5.26 -12.09 -11.53
N ALA A 283 3.96 -12.31 -11.31
CA ALA A 283 3.28 -13.60 -11.43
C ALA A 283 2.58 -13.75 -12.80
N ASN A 284 3.05 -13.04 -13.83
CA ASN A 284 2.46 -12.99 -15.17
C ASN A 284 1.05 -12.40 -15.24
N THR A 285 0.66 -11.59 -14.25
CA THR A 285 -0.62 -10.88 -14.24
C THR A 285 -0.60 -9.59 -15.07
N ARG A 286 0.59 -9.17 -15.52
CA ARG A 286 0.87 -7.91 -16.23
C ARG A 286 0.47 -6.66 -15.43
N TRP A 287 0.35 -6.76 -14.11
CA TRP A 287 -0.10 -5.66 -13.25
C TRP A 287 0.72 -4.39 -13.46
N ARG A 288 0.05 -3.28 -13.82
CA ARG A 288 0.70 -1.97 -14.08
C ARG A 288 1.30 -1.33 -12.84
N GLY A 289 0.96 -1.80 -11.64
CA GLY A 289 1.52 -1.31 -10.38
C GLY A 289 2.96 -1.77 -10.10
N LEU A 290 3.51 -2.67 -10.94
CA LEU A 290 4.88 -3.15 -10.86
C LEU A 290 5.91 -2.05 -11.18
N GLY A 291 7.14 -2.25 -10.72
CA GLY A 291 8.22 -1.29 -10.89
C GLY A 291 8.26 -0.24 -9.79
N SER A 292 9.16 0.72 -9.94
CA SER A 292 9.39 1.80 -8.98
C SER A 292 9.36 3.14 -9.68
N LYS A 293 8.72 4.13 -9.05
CA LYS A 293 8.64 5.52 -9.50
C LYS A 293 8.91 6.44 -8.32
N THR A 294 9.77 7.43 -8.51
CA THR A 294 10.04 8.47 -7.51
C THR A 294 9.60 9.82 -8.03
N GLU A 295 8.86 10.54 -7.21
CA GLU A 295 8.30 11.85 -7.50
C GLU A 295 8.62 12.79 -6.35
N ILE A 296 8.70 14.08 -6.67
CA ILE A 296 8.95 15.13 -5.69
C ILE A 296 7.91 16.23 -5.79
N ALA A 297 7.58 16.83 -4.65
CA ALA A 297 6.79 18.04 -4.55
C ALA A 297 7.57 19.09 -3.75
N THR A 298 7.86 20.23 -4.39
CA THR A 298 8.47 21.38 -3.72
C THR A 298 7.35 22.27 -3.18
N LEU A 299 7.36 22.53 -1.87
CA LEU A 299 6.33 23.33 -1.23
C LEU A 299 6.75 24.81 -1.27
N SER A 300 5.98 25.62 -1.98
CA SER A 300 6.15 27.08 -2.10
C SER A 300 5.14 27.85 -1.26
#